data_AF-A0A7C2ILE2-F1
#
_entry.id   AF-A0A7C2ILE2-F1
#
_cell.length_a   1.000
_cell.length_b   1.000
_cell.length_c   1.000
_cell.angle_alpha   90.00
_cell.angle_beta   90.00
_cell.angle_gamma   90.00
#
_symmetry.space_group_name_H-M   'P 1'
#
loop_
_entity.id
_entity.type
_entity.pdbx_description
1 polymer ?
#
loop_
_entity_poly.entity_id
_entity_poly.type
_entity_poly.pdbx_seq_one_letter_code
_entity_poly.pdbx_strand_id
1 'polypeptide(L)' 'MSRDDREDNTIYKVVVNHEEQYSIWPANKDNPLGWNDVGKSGPKDECLAYIK' A
#
# COMPACT_ATOMS: atom_id res chain seq x y z
N MET A 1 -17.95 2.85 -14.81
CA MET A 1 -16.55 3.34 -14.85
C MET A 1 -15.99 3.23 -13.45
N SER A 2 -14.69 2.97 -13.38
CA SER A 2 -13.91 2.35 -12.29
C SER A 2 -14.19 2.87 -10.87
N ARG A 3 -14.37 1.91 -9.94
CA ARG A 3 -14.38 2.13 -8.50
C ARG A 3 -12.97 2.50 -8.05
N ASP A 4 -12.63 3.78 -8.04
CA ASP A 4 -11.40 4.22 -7.38
C ASP A 4 -11.45 5.68 -6.93
N ASP A 5 -12.63 6.18 -6.58
CA ASP A 5 -12.79 7.55 -6.08
C ASP A 5 -13.59 7.52 -4.78
N ARG A 6 -13.09 6.78 -3.80
CA ARG A 6 -13.48 7.03 -2.42
C ARG A 6 -12.23 7.53 -1.75
N GLU A 7 -12.30 8.79 -1.37
CA GLU A 7 -11.49 9.45 -0.35
C GLU A 7 -11.58 8.66 0.96
N ASP A 8 -11.09 7.43 0.92
CA ASP A 8 -11.13 6.50 2.01
C ASP A 8 -9.94 6.93 2.87
N ASN A 9 -10.26 7.55 4.01
CA ASN A 9 -9.30 7.86 5.09
C ASN A 9 -8.57 6.61 5.61
N THR A 10 -8.74 5.45 4.97
CA THR A 10 -7.96 4.25 5.16
C THR A 10 -6.49 4.54 4.92
N ILE A 11 -5.71 4.29 5.95
CA ILE A 11 -4.26 4.30 5.90
C ILE A 11 -3.79 3.00 5.22
N TYR A 12 -2.97 3.16 4.20
CA TYR A 12 -2.25 2.09 3.54
C TYR A 12 -0.79 2.12 3.98
N LYS A 13 -0.12 1.00 3.81
CA LYS A 13 1.33 0.85 3.95
C LYS A 13 1.87 0.30 2.65
N VAL A 14 3.06 0.75 2.27
CA VAL A 14 3.77 0.19 1.13
C VAL A 14 4.42 -1.11 1.60
N VAL A 15 4.21 -2.16 0.82
CA VAL A 15 4.79 -3.48 1.02
C VAL A 15 5.58 -3.87 -0.22
N VAL A 16 6.67 -4.62 0.00
CA VAL A 16 7.53 -5.16 -1.04
C VAL A 16 7.59 -6.68 -0.91
N ASN A 17 7.57 -7.38 -2.03
CA ASN A 17 7.78 -8.82 -2.06
C ASN A 17 9.25 -9.17 -2.33
N HIS A 18 9.55 -10.47 -2.38
CA HIS A 18 10.89 -10.99 -2.69
C HIS A 18 11.33 -10.78 -4.15
N GLU A 19 10.42 -10.38 -5.04
CA GLU A 19 10.69 -10.04 -6.45
C GLU A 19 10.84 -8.53 -6.65
N GLU A 20 11.04 -7.76 -5.57
CA GLU A 20 11.16 -6.29 -5.59
C GLU A 20 9.92 -5.57 -6.15
N GLN A 21 8.76 -6.21 -6.12
CA GLN A 21 7.50 -5.61 -6.53
C GLN A 21 6.88 -4.85 -5.34
N TYR A 22 6.58 -3.58 -5.57
CA TYR A 22 5.95 -2.72 -4.58
C TYR A 22 4.44 -2.71 -4.77
N SER A 23 3.71 -2.78 -3.67
CA SER A 23 2.25 -2.66 -3.66
C SER A 23 1.79 -1.95 -2.40
N ILE A 24 0.53 -1.50 -2.40
CA ILE A 24 -0.09 -0.88 -1.23
C ILE A 24 -1.00 -1.91 -0.54
N TRP A 25 -0.86 -2.00 0.78
CA TRP A 25 -1.67 -2.90 1.62
C TRP A 25 -2.36 -2.10 2.73
N PRO A 26 -3.59 -2.43 3.13
CA PRO A 26 -4.25 -1.75 4.25
C PRO A 26 -3.41 -1.85 5.53
N ALA A 27 -3.13 -0.72 6.18
CA ALA A 27 -2.31 -0.69 7.39
C ALA A 27 -3.01 -1.37 8.58
N ASN A 28 -4.34 -1.47 8.54
CA ASN A 28 -5.16 -2.18 9.52
C ASN A 28 -5.15 -3.71 9.37
N LYS A 29 -4.44 -4.26 8.38
CA LYS A 29 -4.29 -5.71 8.18
C LYS A 29 -2.83 -6.13 8.30
N ASP A 30 -2.62 -7.34 8.79
CA ASP A 30 -1.33 -8.01 8.74
C ASP A 30 -0.87 -8.22 7.29
N ASN A 31 0.45 -8.26 7.11
CA ASN A 31 1.04 -8.47 5.79
C ASN A 31 0.83 -9.93 5.35
N PRO A 32 0.49 -10.17 4.07
CA PRO A 32 0.48 -11.51 3.52
C PRO A 32 1.89 -12.12 3.53
N LEU A 33 1.95 -13.45 3.56
CA LEU A 33 3.22 -14.18 3.59
C LEU A 33 4.05 -13.88 2.33
N GLY A 34 5.33 -13.55 2.53
CA GLY A 34 6.24 -13.14 1.45
C GLY A 34 6.19 -11.66 1.09
N TRP A 35 5.39 -10.85 1.79
CA TRP A 35 5.38 -9.39 1.69
C TRP A 35 5.91 -8.76 2.98
N ASN A 36 6.75 -7.76 2.84
CA ASN A 36 7.36 -7.02 3.95
C ASN A 36 6.99 -5.54 3.83
N ASP A 37 6.79 -4.86 4.96
CA ASP A 37 6.62 -3.41 4.94
C ASP A 37 7.94 -2.71 4.63
N VAL A 38 7.86 -1.61 3.88
CA VAL A 38 9.05 -0.79 3.54
C VAL A 38 9.16 0.45 4.43
N GLY A 39 8.34 0.53 5.48
CA GLY A 39 8.31 1.66 6.42
C GLY A 39 7.56 2.92 5.94
N LYS A 40 6.98 2.93 4.73
CA LYS A 40 6.08 4.01 4.27
C LYS A 40 4.63 3.63 4.52
N SER A 41 3.89 4.49 5.21
CA SER A 41 2.44 4.39 5.39
C SER A 41 1.78 5.76 5.30
N GLY A 42 0.52 5.79 4.90
CA GLY A 42 -0.22 7.02 4.66
C GLY A 42 -1.46 6.78 3.82
N PRO A 43 -2.12 7.85 3.34
CA PRO A 43 -3.21 7.71 2.39
C PRO A 43 -2.72 7.05 1.09
N LYS A 44 -3.68 6.51 0.33
CA LYS A 44 -3.41 5.79 -0.92
C LYS A 44 -2.52 6.59 -1.87
N ASP A 45 -2.81 7.87 -2.06
CA ASP A 45 -2.09 8.75 -2.99
C ASP A 45 -0.61 8.91 -2.61
N GLU A 46 -0.31 9.14 -1.33
CA GLU A 46 1.07 9.21 -0.84
C GLU A 46 1.84 7.90 -1.01
N CYS A 47 1.18 6.76 -0.77
CA CYS A 47 1.80 5.46 -0.93
C CYS A 47 2.06 5.15 -2.41
N LEU A 48 1.13 5.50 -3.30
CA LEU A 48 1.32 5.34 -4.74
C LEU A 48 2.39 6.28 -5.30
N ALA A 49 2.47 7.52 -4.79
CA ALA A 49 3.52 8.46 -5.16
C ALA A 49 4.92 7.99 -4.77
N TYR A 50 5.04 7.19 -3.70
CA TYR A 50 6.30 6.58 -3.28
C TYR A 50 6.78 5.45 -4.22
N ILE A 51 5.87 4.73 -4.85
CA ILE A 51 6.16 3.55 -5.70
C ILE A 51 6.66 3.94 -7.11
N LYS A 52 6.65 5.23 -7.46
CA LYS A 52 6.89 5.75 -8.81
C LYS A 52 8.28 5.47 -9.39
#